data_AF-A0A401SVX7-F1
#
_entry.id   AF-A0A401SVX7-F1
#
_cell.length_a   1.000
_cell.length_b   1.000
_cell.length_c   1.000
_cell.angle_alpha   90.00
_cell.angle_beta   90.00
_cell.angle_gamma   90.00
#
_symmetry.space_group_name_H-M   'P 1'
#
loop_
_entity.id
_entity.type
_entity.pdbx_description
1 polymer ?
#
loop_
_entity_poly.entity_id
_entity_poly.type
_entity_poly.pdbx_seq_one_letter_code
_entity_poly.pdbx_strand_id
1 'polypeptide(L)'
;MWQVLVPLLLGWLLPAVSGHNASQEERSSPDELLLCRSCGFEVADSRDLKFVASALALAQRNDTVIGERRVPVQLFQNPQGLRFQVLTFKKAAVHRHWPAEEQFSWFPGHSWTVATCPRCHNHLGWSFQP
;
A
#
# COMPACT_ATOMS: atom_id res chain seq x y z
N MET A 1 -0.19 11.37 0.02
CA MET A 1 -0.88 11.63 -1.26
C MET A 1 -0.89 10.28 -2.02
N TRP A 2 -1.98 9.49 -1.96
CA TRP A 2 -2.41 8.34 -2.83
C TRP A 2 -1.87 6.92 -2.66
N GLN A 3 -2.80 5.92 -2.81
CA GLN A 3 -2.61 4.48 -2.55
C GLN A 3 -3.63 3.46 -3.08
N VAL A 4 -3.16 2.23 -3.28
CA VAL A 4 -3.86 1.07 -3.86
C VAL A 4 -3.33 -0.27 -3.33
N LEU A 5 -4.17 -1.32 -3.27
CA LEU A 5 -3.85 -2.67 -2.76
C LEU A 5 -3.77 -3.80 -3.81
N VAL A 6 -2.85 -4.76 -3.63
CA VAL A 6 -2.86 -6.12 -4.25
C VAL A 6 -2.26 -7.15 -3.27
N PRO A 7 -2.80 -8.39 -3.15
CA PRO A 7 -2.22 -9.44 -2.29
C PRO A 7 -1.46 -10.49 -3.11
N LEU A 8 -0.27 -10.92 -2.66
CA LEU A 8 0.36 -12.17 -3.10
C LEU A 8 1.11 -12.90 -1.98
N LEU A 9 1.07 -14.24 -2.08
CA LEU A 9 1.57 -15.25 -1.13
C LEU A 9 3.01 -15.68 -1.43
N LEU A 10 3.70 -16.10 -0.37
CA LEU A 10 5.13 -16.42 -0.25
C LEU A 10 5.66 -17.59 -1.10
N GLY A 11 6.96 -17.51 -1.45
CA GLY A 11 7.74 -18.65 -1.95
C GLY A 11 9.26 -18.66 -1.60
N TRP A 12 9.61 -19.35 -0.50
CA TRP A 12 10.82 -20.17 -0.17
C TRP A 12 12.28 -19.65 -0.24
N LEU A 13 13.02 -19.98 0.84
CA LEU A 13 14.42 -19.73 1.20
C LEU A 13 15.42 -20.76 0.61
N LEU A 14 16.71 -20.41 0.52
CA LEU A 14 17.86 -21.10 1.17
C LEU A 14 19.18 -20.27 1.04
N PRO A 15 20.12 -20.29 2.03
CA PRO A 15 21.34 -19.45 2.05
C PRO A 15 22.67 -20.24 1.91
N ALA A 16 23.79 -19.58 1.58
CA ALA A 16 25.15 -20.04 1.93
C ALA A 16 26.28 -18.98 1.78
N VAL A 17 27.08 -18.87 2.86
CA VAL A 17 28.55 -18.67 2.96
C VAL A 17 29.19 -17.27 2.84
N SER A 18 30.18 -17.09 3.73
CA SER A 18 30.86 -15.90 4.24
C SER A 18 32.23 -15.64 3.58
N GLY A 19 32.64 -14.36 3.51
CA GLY A 19 34.07 -13.99 3.55
C GLY A 19 34.50 -12.73 2.78
N HIS A 20 34.94 -11.72 3.55
CA HIS A 20 35.90 -10.64 3.25
C HIS A 20 35.43 -9.32 2.59
N ASN A 21 35.82 -8.22 3.27
CA ASN A 21 35.83 -6.79 2.92
C ASN A 21 35.01 -6.37 1.70
N ALA A 22 33.80 -5.86 1.97
CA ALA A 22 33.12 -4.96 1.06
C ALA A 22 32.81 -3.68 1.86
N SER A 23 33.25 -2.54 1.34
CA SER A 23 32.56 -1.28 1.50
C SER A 23 31.06 -1.57 1.56
N GLN A 24 30.40 -1.18 2.65
CA GLN A 24 28.96 -1.28 2.79
C GLN A 24 28.31 -0.35 1.76
N GLU A 25 28.30 -0.80 0.50
CA GLU A 25 27.22 -0.48 -0.41
C GLU A 25 25.98 -0.99 0.28
N GLU A 26 25.22 -0.09 0.92
CA GLU A 26 23.80 -0.28 1.14
C GLU A 26 23.23 -0.71 -0.20
N ARG A 27 23.14 -2.03 -0.38
CA ARG A 27 22.52 -2.64 -1.54
C ARG A 27 21.07 -2.22 -1.43
N SER A 28 20.70 -1.12 -2.08
CA SER A 28 19.32 -0.66 -2.11
C SER A 28 18.52 -1.85 -2.58
N SER A 29 17.70 -2.41 -1.69
CA SER A 29 16.77 -3.47 -2.05
C SER A 29 16.10 -3.03 -3.35
N PRO A 30 16.12 -3.83 -4.42
CA PRO A 30 15.58 -3.40 -5.70
C PRO A 30 14.19 -2.83 -5.47
N ASP A 31 13.96 -1.62 -5.98
CA ASP A 31 12.73 -0.86 -5.76
C ASP A 31 11.52 -1.72 -6.18
N GLU A 32 10.88 -2.35 -5.20
CA GLU A 32 9.81 -3.30 -5.51
C GLU A 32 8.54 -2.54 -5.88
N LEU A 33 8.07 -2.76 -7.10
CA LEU A 33 6.91 -2.10 -7.67
C LEU A 33 5.64 -2.86 -7.34
N LEU A 34 4.66 -2.17 -6.78
CA LEU A 34 3.31 -2.67 -6.65
C LEU A 34 2.54 -2.42 -7.95
N LEU A 35 2.05 -3.51 -8.53
CA LEU A 35 1.34 -3.48 -9.81
C LEU A 35 -0.16 -3.56 -9.60
N CYS A 36 -0.93 -2.98 -10.51
CA CYS A 36 -2.37 -3.16 -10.59
C CYS A 36 -2.66 -4.63 -10.93
N ARG A 37 -3.39 -5.33 -10.04
CA ARG A 37 -3.74 -6.74 -10.23
C ARG A 37 -4.47 -7.03 -11.55
N SER A 38 -5.26 -6.07 -12.03
CA SER A 38 -6.11 -6.27 -13.21
C SER A 38 -5.37 -6.11 -14.53
N CYS A 39 -4.29 -5.31 -14.60
CA CYS A 39 -3.66 -4.95 -15.88
C CYS A 39 -2.13 -4.79 -15.84
N GLY A 40 -1.50 -5.03 -14.69
CA GLY A 40 -0.05 -4.93 -14.51
C GLY A 40 0.51 -3.49 -14.53
N PHE A 41 -0.32 -2.44 -14.53
CA PHE A 41 0.16 -1.06 -14.46
C PHE A 41 0.92 -0.82 -13.14
N GLU A 42 2.06 -0.15 -13.18
CA GLU A 42 2.85 0.19 -11.98
C GLU A 42 2.13 1.27 -11.17
N VAL A 43 1.70 0.94 -9.95
CA VAL A 43 0.87 1.81 -9.12
C VAL A 43 1.67 2.51 -8.05
N ALA A 44 2.56 1.82 -7.35
CA ALA A 44 3.32 2.42 -6.26
C ALA A 44 4.68 1.75 -6.11
N ASP A 45 5.63 2.50 -5.57
CA ASP A 45 6.93 2.00 -5.19
C ASP A 45 6.91 1.58 -3.72
N SER A 46 7.59 0.49 -3.38
CA SER A 46 7.72 0.04 -1.98
C SER A 46 8.37 1.09 -1.07
N ARG A 47 9.22 1.99 -1.59
CA ARG A 47 9.79 3.11 -0.82
C ARG A 47 8.74 4.15 -0.41
N ASP A 48 7.65 4.23 -1.16
CA ASP A 48 6.56 5.13 -0.84
C ASP A 48 5.68 4.58 0.29
N LEU A 49 5.82 3.31 0.70
CA LEU A 49 5.12 2.77 1.87
C LEU A 49 5.37 3.67 3.10
N LYS A 50 4.28 4.11 3.71
CA LYS A 50 4.26 4.90 4.93
C LYS A 50 3.11 4.44 5.77
N PHE A 51 3.37 3.81 6.90
CA PHE A 51 2.34 3.50 7.87
C PHE A 51 1.72 4.78 8.46
N VAL A 52 0.40 4.91 8.39
CA VAL A 52 -0.40 5.96 9.04
C VAL A 52 -1.43 5.24 9.89
N ALA A 53 -1.28 5.29 11.21
CA ALA A 53 -2.24 4.67 12.12
C ALA A 53 -3.58 5.40 12.08
N SER A 54 -4.67 4.66 12.14
CA SER A 54 -6.00 5.18 12.37
C SER A 54 -6.64 4.57 13.62
N ALA A 55 -7.22 5.42 14.46
CA ALA A 55 -8.03 4.99 15.59
C ALA A 55 -9.32 4.26 15.18
N LEU A 56 -9.71 4.32 13.91
CA LEU A 56 -10.90 3.67 13.36
C LEU A 56 -10.59 2.30 12.72
N ALA A 57 -9.33 1.86 12.73
CA ALA A 57 -8.96 0.53 12.26
C ALA A 57 -9.54 -0.53 13.21
N LEU A 58 -10.23 -1.53 12.65
CA LEU A 58 -10.79 -2.66 13.40
C LEU A 58 -9.71 -3.62 13.89
N ALA A 59 -8.60 -3.72 13.14
CA ALA A 59 -7.44 -4.53 13.48
C ALA A 59 -6.22 -4.05 12.69
N GLN A 60 -5.03 -4.43 13.15
CA GLN A 60 -3.78 -4.25 12.44
C GLN A 60 -2.99 -5.57 12.41
N ARG A 61 -2.34 -5.89 11.30
CA ARG A 61 -1.46 -7.06 11.14
C ARG A 61 -0.17 -6.69 10.42
N ASN A 62 0.94 -7.34 10.76
CA ASN A 62 2.26 -7.11 10.17
C ASN A 62 2.76 -8.35 9.39
N ASP A 63 1.82 -9.16 8.91
CA ASP A 63 2.07 -10.42 8.19
C ASP A 63 2.23 -10.23 6.68
N THR A 64 1.83 -9.07 6.15
CA THR A 64 2.03 -8.76 4.73
C THR A 64 3.49 -8.41 4.47
N VAL A 65 4.06 -9.07 3.46
CA VAL A 65 5.44 -8.90 3.04
C VAL A 65 5.43 -8.27 1.65
N ILE A 66 6.11 -7.13 1.52
CA ILE A 66 6.42 -6.49 0.23
C ILE A 66 7.94 -6.50 0.12
N GLY A 67 8.46 -7.29 -0.81
CA GLY A 67 9.87 -7.69 -0.86
C GLY A 67 10.35 -8.35 0.41
N GLU A 68 11.31 -7.74 1.08
CA GLU A 68 11.85 -8.24 2.35
C GLU A 68 11.21 -7.54 3.56
N ARG A 69 10.29 -6.60 3.33
CA ARG A 69 9.73 -5.74 4.38
C ARG A 69 8.38 -6.24 4.83
N ARG A 70 8.25 -6.48 6.14
CA ARG A 70 6.95 -6.63 6.78
C ARG A 70 6.28 -5.27 6.89
N VAL A 71 5.09 -5.15 6.32
CA VAL A 71 4.34 -3.92 6.25
C VAL A 71 3.07 -4.03 7.12
N PRO A 72 2.80 -3.05 7.99
CA PRO A 72 1.55 -3.05 8.72
C PRO A 72 0.37 -2.78 7.80
N VAL A 73 -0.65 -3.63 7.89
CA VAL A 73 -1.93 -3.52 7.19
C VAL A 73 -3.02 -3.25 8.22
N GLN A 74 -3.91 -2.32 7.92
CA GLN A 74 -5.06 -2.01 8.77
C GLN A 74 -6.35 -2.54 8.14
N LEU A 75 -7.21 -3.15 8.95
CA LEU A 75 -8.53 -3.60 8.52
C LEU A 75 -9.56 -2.52 8.83
N PHE A 76 -10.29 -2.08 7.81
CA PHE A 76 -11.42 -1.15 7.94
C PHE A 76 -12.71 -1.79 7.46
N GLN A 77 -13.84 -1.19 7.85
CA GLN A 77 -15.16 -1.53 7.34
C GLN A 77 -15.84 -0.26 6.86
N ASN A 78 -16.44 -0.29 5.68
CA ASN A 78 -17.23 0.83 5.17
C ASN A 78 -18.66 0.81 5.76
N PRO A 79 -19.47 1.87 5.56
CA PRO A 79 -20.85 1.92 6.06
C PRO A 79 -21.77 0.79 5.56
N GLN A 80 -21.43 0.17 4.41
CA GLN A 80 -22.17 -0.96 3.85
C GLN A 80 -21.75 -2.31 4.46
N GLY A 81 -20.81 -2.34 5.39
CA GLY A 81 -20.31 -3.56 6.02
C GLY A 81 -19.19 -4.27 5.27
N LEU A 82 -18.73 -3.72 4.13
CA LEU A 82 -17.62 -4.29 3.36
C LEU A 82 -16.29 -3.99 4.05
N ARG A 83 -15.43 -5.01 4.12
CA ARG A 83 -14.15 -4.95 4.81
C ARG A 83 -12.98 -4.84 3.86
N PHE A 84 -12.03 -3.97 4.19
CA PHE A 84 -10.86 -3.69 3.38
C PHE A 84 -9.60 -3.76 4.23
N GLN A 85 -8.64 -4.55 3.78
CA GLN A 85 -7.27 -4.48 4.25
C GLN A 85 -6.60 -3.33 3.53
N VAL A 86 -6.03 -2.37 4.24
CA VAL A 86 -5.52 -1.11 3.70
C VAL A 86 -4.06 -0.94 4.09
N LEU A 87 -3.22 -0.79 3.08
CA LEU A 87 -1.84 -0.34 3.21
C LEU A 87 -1.79 1.17 3.18
N THR A 88 -0.70 1.74 3.72
CA THR A 88 -0.40 3.17 3.61
C THR A 88 0.85 3.56 2.75
N PHE A 89 0.82 4.59 1.87
CA PHE A 89 1.82 5.04 0.87
C PHE A 89 1.76 6.58 0.76
N LYS A 90 2.92 7.18 0.53
CA LYS A 90 3.13 8.61 0.33
C LYS A 90 2.73 9.07 -1.06
N LYS A 91 2.96 8.23 -2.07
CA LYS A 91 2.69 8.44 -3.50
C LYS A 91 2.17 7.15 -4.14
N ALA A 92 1.25 7.31 -5.09
CA ALA A 92 0.81 6.26 -6.01
C ALA A 92 0.30 6.88 -7.32
N ALA A 93 0.52 6.20 -8.44
CA ALA A 93 0.03 6.53 -9.76
C ALA A 93 -1.42 6.05 -9.92
N VAL A 94 -2.37 6.95 -9.65
CA VAL A 94 -3.82 6.67 -9.70
C VAL A 94 -4.60 7.83 -10.29
N HIS A 95 -5.75 7.51 -10.88
CA HIS A 95 -6.76 8.50 -11.25
C HIS A 95 -7.68 8.78 -10.05
N ARG A 96 -8.07 10.03 -9.86
CA ARG A 96 -8.63 10.58 -8.62
C ARG A 96 -9.99 11.20 -8.92
N HIS A 97 -11.03 10.73 -8.25
CA HIS A 97 -12.42 11.11 -8.55
C HIS A 97 -12.94 12.24 -7.66
N TRP A 98 -12.30 13.42 -7.75
CA TRP A 98 -12.70 14.60 -6.97
C TRP A 98 -14.14 15.08 -7.31
N PRO A 99 -14.82 15.81 -6.39
CA PRO A 99 -14.36 16.28 -5.08
C PRO A 99 -14.25 15.16 -4.04
N ALA A 100 -13.51 15.41 -2.96
CA ALA A 100 -13.40 14.46 -1.86
C ALA A 100 -14.49 14.71 -0.82
N GLU A 101 -14.75 13.68 -0.03
CA GLU A 101 -15.75 13.63 1.01
C GLU A 101 -15.09 13.43 2.37
N GLU A 102 -15.57 14.15 3.39
CA GLU A 102 -15.12 13.92 4.78
C GLU A 102 -15.92 12.82 5.46
N GLN A 103 -17.16 12.59 5.03
CA GLN A 103 -18.04 11.62 5.63
C GLN A 103 -17.45 10.21 5.57
N PHE A 104 -17.55 9.47 6.67
CA PHE A 104 -17.06 8.09 6.78
C PHE A 104 -15.56 7.93 6.50
N SER A 105 -14.77 9.00 6.61
CA SER A 105 -13.32 8.91 6.49
C SER A 105 -12.74 7.98 7.54
N TRP A 106 -11.91 7.04 7.10
CA TRP A 106 -11.14 6.19 8.00
C TRP A 106 -9.97 6.93 8.66
N PHE A 107 -9.60 8.11 8.20
CA PHE A 107 -8.52 8.91 8.78
C PHE A 107 -9.10 10.25 9.24
N PRO A 108 -9.43 10.41 10.54
CA PRO A 108 -10.01 11.65 11.06
C PRO A 108 -9.20 12.89 10.65
N GLY A 109 -9.90 13.97 10.31
CA GLY A 109 -9.30 15.20 9.79
C GLY A 109 -8.74 15.09 8.38
N HIS A 110 -9.17 14.09 7.59
CA HIS A 110 -8.86 13.99 6.17
C HIS A 110 -10.11 13.68 5.36
N SER A 111 -10.26 14.35 4.22
CA SER A 111 -11.25 14.03 3.19
C SER A 111 -10.70 12.97 2.23
N TRP A 112 -11.57 12.13 1.68
CA TRP A 112 -11.21 11.04 0.79
C TRP A 112 -11.96 11.05 -0.53
N THR A 113 -11.31 10.56 -1.58
CA THR A 113 -11.93 10.26 -2.88
C THR A 113 -11.55 8.87 -3.33
N VAL A 114 -12.43 8.25 -4.12
CA VAL A 114 -12.12 7.02 -4.85
C VAL A 114 -10.88 7.22 -5.74
N ALA A 115 -10.04 6.19 -5.79
CA ALA A 115 -8.87 6.10 -6.65
C ALA A 115 -8.91 4.85 -7.53
N THR A 116 -8.74 5.04 -8.84
CA THR A 116 -8.80 3.96 -9.84
C THR A 116 -7.50 3.84 -10.62
N CYS A 117 -7.30 2.68 -11.26
CA CYS A 117 -6.17 2.46 -12.14
C CYS A 117 -6.19 3.45 -13.32
N PRO A 118 -5.09 4.16 -13.62
CA PRO A 118 -5.03 5.03 -14.80
C PRO A 118 -5.16 4.29 -16.13
N ARG A 119 -4.81 2.99 -16.16
CA ARG A 119 -4.82 2.16 -17.37
C ARG A 119 -6.15 1.42 -17.58
N CYS A 120 -6.64 0.72 -16.57
CA CYS A 120 -7.83 -0.15 -16.71
C CYS A 120 -9.05 0.33 -15.94
N HIS A 121 -8.96 1.48 -15.24
CA HIS A 121 -10.04 2.07 -14.45
C HIS A 121 -10.61 1.20 -13.32
N ASN A 122 -10.04 0.02 -13.05
CA ASN A 122 -10.45 -0.80 -11.93
C ASN A 122 -10.29 -0.03 -10.60
N HIS A 123 -11.20 -0.28 -9.64
CA HIS A 123 -11.10 0.29 -8.30
C HIS A 123 -9.85 -0.23 -7.60
N LEU A 124 -9.06 0.70 -7.08
CA LEU A 124 -7.77 0.39 -6.50
C LEU A 124 -7.67 0.78 -5.03
N GLY A 125 -8.42 1.81 -4.61
CA GLY A 125 -8.48 2.26 -3.23
C GLY A 125 -9.00 3.69 -3.15
N TRP A 126 -8.42 4.44 -2.23
CA TRP A 126 -8.79 5.82 -1.95
C TRP A 126 -7.56 6.68 -1.78
N SER A 127 -7.75 7.99 -1.86
CA SER A 127 -6.76 8.89 -1.31
C SER A 127 -7.35 9.98 -0.49
N PHE A 128 -6.50 10.40 0.42
CA PHE A 128 -6.77 11.31 1.50
C PHE A 128 -5.99 12.61 1.30
N GLN A 129 -6.63 13.71 1.65
CA GLN A 129 -6.01 15.01 1.85
C GLN A 129 -6.50 15.59 3.18
N PRO A 130 -5.69 16.41 3.88
CA PRO A 130 -6.15 17.15 5.06
C PRO A 130 -7.37 18.01 4.77
#